data_AF-A0A3D3P895-F1
#
_entry.id   AF-A0A3D3P895-F1
#
_cell.length_a   1.000
_cell.length_b   1.000
_cell.length_c   1.000
_cell.angle_alpha   90.00
_cell.angle_beta   90.00
_cell.angle_gamma   90.00
#
_symmetry.space_group_name_H-M   'P 1'
#
loop_
_entity.id
_entity.type
_entity.pdbx_description
1 polymer ?
#
loop_
_entity_poly.entity_id
_entity_poly.type
_entity_poly.pdbx_seq_one_letter_code
_entity_poly.pdbx_strand_id
1 'polypeptide(L)'
;KILRLMNRHIKFTGSKQVEIEMLLWFCRNFLAHADTRSSHKSLTALFIRQLEKINKILARLHEDLQFDYRMEFEALIDDADKKVKNFYRKQFDNL
;
A
#
# COMPACT_ATOMS: atom_id res chain seq x y z
N LYS A 1 -13.30 -0.51 -9.45
CA LYS A 1 -14.58 -0.42 -8.67
C LYS A 1 -14.33 -0.55 -7.15
N ILE A 2 -13.52 -1.52 -6.70
CA ILE A 2 -13.26 -1.80 -5.27
C ILE A 2 -12.60 -0.64 -4.49
N LEU A 3 -11.52 -0.06 -5.02
CA LEU A 3 -10.78 1.01 -4.32
C LEU A 3 -11.65 2.25 -4.04
N ARG A 4 -12.59 2.58 -4.94
CA ARG A 4 -13.53 3.69 -4.75
C ARG A 4 -14.53 3.42 -3.62
N LEU A 5 -15.02 2.19 -3.50
CA LEU A 5 -15.91 1.78 -2.41
C LEU A 5 -15.17 1.76 -1.07
N MET A 6 -13.98 1.16 -1.05
CA MET A 6 -13.11 1.12 0.13
C MET A 6 -12.82 2.52 0.66
N ASN A 7 -12.39 3.45 -0.21
CA ASN A 7 -12.14 4.85 0.17
C ASN A 7 -13.37 5.57 0.72
N ARG A 8 -14.58 5.22 0.24
CA ARG A 8 -15.82 5.76 0.80
C ARG A 8 -16.02 5.29 2.24
N HIS A 9 -15.86 4.00 2.52
CA HIS A 9 -16.01 3.44 3.86
C HIS A 9 -14.93 3.95 4.83
N ILE A 10 -13.67 4.00 4.38
CA ILE A 10 -12.57 4.63 5.13
C ILE A 10 -12.93 6.06 5.53
N LYS A 11 -13.49 6.86 4.62
CA LYS A 11 -13.87 8.24 4.93
C LYS A 11 -14.91 8.32 6.06
N PHE A 12 -15.83 7.36 6.12
CA PHE A 12 -16.85 7.32 7.18
C PHE A 12 -16.29 6.93 8.54
N THR A 13 -15.17 6.19 8.61
CA THR A 13 -14.59 5.78 9.89
C THR A 13 -13.81 6.91 10.55
N GLY A 14 -13.26 7.84 9.77
CA GLY A 14 -12.45 8.96 10.26
C GLY A 14 -11.13 8.53 10.94
N SER A 15 -10.78 7.24 10.87
CA SER A 15 -9.62 6.66 11.56
C SER A 15 -8.48 6.38 10.58
N LYS A 16 -7.30 6.97 10.86
CA LYS A 16 -6.07 6.71 10.12
C LYS A 16 -5.61 5.25 10.23
N GLN A 17 -5.90 4.61 11.36
CA GLN A 17 -5.59 3.18 11.57
C GLN A 17 -6.43 2.31 10.62
N VAL A 18 -7.73 2.55 10.56
CA VAL A 18 -8.59 1.80 9.62
C VAL A 18 -8.20 2.08 8.16
N GLU A 19 -7.78 3.31 7.87
CA GLU A 19 -7.28 3.66 6.54
C GLU A 19 -6.02 2.87 6.17
N ILE A 20 -5.02 2.77 7.07
CA ILE A 20 -3.78 2.04 6.77
C ILE A 20 -4.04 0.54 6.62
N GLU A 21 -4.86 -0.05 7.49
CA GLU A 21 -5.22 -1.47 7.43
C GLU A 21 -5.90 -1.83 6.11
N MET A 22 -6.86 -1.02 5.67
CA MET A 22 -7.57 -1.25 4.41
C MET A 22 -6.65 -1.09 3.19
N LEU A 23 -5.73 -0.13 3.21
CA LEU A 23 -4.76 0.06 2.14
C LEU A 23 -3.74 -1.09 2.08
N LEU A 24 -3.22 -1.53 3.23
CA LEU A 24 -2.33 -2.69 3.33
C LEU A 24 -3.01 -3.95 2.81
N TRP A 25 -4.25 -4.20 3.24
CA TRP A 25 -5.06 -5.31 2.75
C TRP A 25 -5.27 -5.24 1.23
N PHE A 26 -5.61 -4.06 0.70
CA PHE A 26 -5.77 -3.86 -0.74
C PHE A 26 -4.48 -4.20 -1.51
N CYS A 27 -3.33 -3.69 -1.05
CA CYS A 27 -2.05 -3.94 -1.69
C CYS A 27 -1.63 -5.42 -1.64
N ARG A 28 -1.87 -6.11 -0.52
CA ARG A 28 -1.64 -7.56 -0.41
C ARG A 28 -2.49 -8.35 -1.40
N ASN A 29 -3.79 -8.05 -1.47
CA ASN A 29 -4.69 -8.68 -2.42
C ASN A 29 -4.31 -8.36 -3.88
N PHE A 30 -3.84 -7.14 -4.13
CA PHE A 30 -3.35 -6.75 -5.43
C PHE A 30 -2.16 -7.62 -5.86
N LEU A 31 -1.16 -7.81 -4.99
CA LEU A 31 -0.01 -8.67 -5.32
C LEU A 31 -0.38 -10.15 -5.47
N ALA A 32 -1.43 -10.62 -4.79
CA ALA A 32 -1.89 -12.00 -4.87
C ALA A 32 -2.70 -12.30 -6.14
N HIS A 33 -3.48 -11.33 -6.64
CA HIS A 33 -4.50 -11.58 -7.66
C HIS A 33 -4.35 -10.75 -8.93
N ALA A 34 -3.68 -9.59 -8.89
CA ALA A 34 -3.46 -8.81 -10.09
C ALA A 34 -2.39 -9.49 -10.95
N ASP A 35 -2.51 -9.35 -12.28
CA ASP A 35 -1.42 -9.72 -13.19
C ASP A 35 -0.28 -8.69 -13.09
N THR A 36 0.51 -8.79 -12.03
CA THR A 36 1.63 -7.88 -11.72
C THR A 36 2.82 -8.06 -12.64
N ARG A 37 2.81 -9.11 -13.48
CA ARG A 37 3.83 -9.41 -14.48
C ARG A 37 3.48 -8.83 -15.85
N SER A 38 2.22 -8.50 -16.07
CA SER A 38 1.78 -7.77 -17.26
C SER A 38 2.48 -6.42 -17.42
N SER A 39 2.64 -5.97 -18.67
CA SER A 39 3.23 -4.65 -18.98
C SER A 39 2.27 -3.47 -18.75
N HIS A 40 1.19 -3.67 -17.98
CA HIS A 40 0.15 -2.66 -17.76
C HIS A 40 0.63 -1.57 -16.80
N LYS A 41 1.28 -0.54 -17.37
CA LYS A 41 1.81 0.62 -16.64
C LYS A 41 0.78 1.29 -15.73
N SER A 42 -0.49 1.30 -16.12
CA SER A 42 -1.59 1.89 -15.33
C SER A 42 -1.86 1.13 -14.02
N LEU A 43 -1.73 -0.20 -14.01
CA LEU A 43 -1.91 -1.03 -12.82
C LEU A 43 -0.74 -0.82 -11.85
N THR A 44 0.50 -0.85 -12.36
CA THR A 44 1.69 -0.56 -11.56
C THR A 44 1.63 0.85 -10.96
N ALA A 45 1.24 1.85 -11.75
CA ALA A 45 1.09 3.22 -11.26
C ALA A 45 0.00 3.35 -10.18
N LEU A 46 -1.12 2.63 -10.32
CA LEU A 46 -2.17 2.60 -9.29
C LEU A 46 -1.65 2.02 -7.98
N PHE A 47 -0.92 0.90 -8.06
CA PHE A 47 -0.33 0.23 -6.91
C PHE A 47 0.69 1.12 -6.18
N ILE A 48 1.63 1.72 -6.93
CA ILE A 48 2.63 2.65 -6.37
C ILE A 48 1.95 3.81 -5.62
N ARG A 49 0.89 4.41 -6.19
CA ARG A 49 0.13 5.47 -5.51
C ARG A 49 -0.52 5.01 -4.19
N GLN A 50 -0.89 3.74 -4.07
CA GLN A 50 -1.42 3.23 -2.79
C GLN A 50 -0.30 3.06 -1.76
N LEU A 51 0.87 2.58 -2.16
CA LEU A 51 2.04 2.49 -1.29
C LEU A 51 2.50 3.87 -0.79
N GLU A 52 2.57 4.86 -1.67
CA GLU A 52 2.85 6.25 -1.28
C GLU A 52 1.83 6.80 -0.28
N LYS A 53 0.56 6.42 -0.43
CA LYS A 53 -0.51 6.83 0.49
C LYS A 53 -0.34 6.18 1.86
N ILE A 54 -0.03 4.88 1.90
CA ILE A 54 0.28 4.15 3.14
C ILE A 54 1.42 4.86 3.87
N ASN A 55 2.53 5.14 3.18
CA ASN A 55 3.68 5.79 3.77
C ASN A 55 3.34 7.16 4.41
N LYS A 56 2.55 7.99 3.70
CA LYS A 56 2.10 9.30 4.23
C LYS A 56 1.20 9.19 5.46
N ILE A 57 0.39 8.14 5.55
CA ILE A 57 -0.48 7.90 6.71
C ILE A 57 0.34 7.36 7.87
N LEU A 58 1.27 6.45 7.58
CA LEU A 58 2.15 5.82 8.56
C LEU A 58 2.91 6.88 9.35
N ALA A 59 3.53 7.87 8.69
CA ALA A 59 4.22 8.98 9.35
C ALA A 59 3.32 9.87 10.25
N ARG A 60 2.00 9.70 10.21
CA ARG A 60 1.01 10.48 10.96
C ARG A 60 0.22 9.67 12.00
N LEU A 61 0.58 8.39 12.20
CA LEU A 61 0.02 7.54 13.24
C LEU A 61 0.70 7.78 14.60
N HIS A 62 0.17 7.17 15.65
CA HIS A 62 0.85 7.11 16.95
C HIS A 62 2.08 6.22 16.87
N GLU A 63 3.14 6.56 17.61
CA GLU A 63 4.47 5.92 17.55
C GLU A 63 4.41 4.39 17.66
N ASP A 64 3.66 3.85 18.63
CA ASP A 64 3.49 2.41 18.80
C ASP A 64 2.93 1.74 17.53
N LEU A 65 1.86 2.31 16.95
CA LEU A 65 1.28 1.82 15.71
C LEU A 65 2.20 2.04 14.51
N GLN A 66 3.00 3.12 14.50
CA GLN A 66 3.95 3.36 13.41
C GLN A 66 4.96 2.21 13.31
N PHE A 67 5.47 1.72 14.45
CA PHE A 67 6.42 0.63 14.47
C PHE A 67 5.82 -0.64 13.86
N ASP A 68 4.64 -1.04 14.33
CA ASP A 68 3.94 -2.25 13.88
C ASP A 68 3.65 -2.21 12.38
N TYR A 69 3.02 -1.13 11.90
CA TYR A 69 2.67 -1.02 10.49
C TYR A 69 3.87 -0.78 9.59
N ARG A 70 4.99 -0.26 10.11
CA ARG A 70 6.23 -0.12 9.32
C ARG A 70 6.79 -1.47 8.97
N MET A 71 6.84 -2.40 9.92
CA MET A 71 7.25 -3.78 9.65
C MET A 71 6.37 -4.43 8.58
N GLU A 72 5.05 -4.25 8.67
CA GLU A 72 4.11 -4.78 7.67
C GLU A 72 4.28 -4.14 6.29
N PHE A 73 4.55 -2.84 6.24
CA PHE A 73 4.77 -2.09 5.00
C PHE A 73 6.07 -2.50 4.32
N GLU A 74 7.16 -2.66 5.08
CA GLU A 74 8.44 -3.11 4.55
C GLU A 74 8.36 -4.50 3.91
N ALA A 75 7.71 -5.44 4.60
CA ALA A 75 7.47 -6.78 4.05
C ALA A 75 6.66 -6.75 2.74
N LEU A 76 5.69 -5.84 2.64
CA LEU A 76 4.89 -5.64 1.44
C LEU A 76 5.72 -5.07 0.28
N ILE A 77 6.64 -4.13 0.56
CA ILE A 77 7.56 -3.56 -0.44
C ILE A 77 8.53 -4.63 -0.96
N ASP A 78 9.09 -5.46 -0.08
CA ASP A 78 9.96 -6.58 -0.47
C ASP A 78 9.24 -7.58 -1.38
N ASP A 79 7.97 -7.86 -1.09
CA ASP A 79 7.15 -8.71 -1.92
C ASP A 79 6.85 -8.09 -3.28
N ALA A 80 6.61 -6.78 -3.32
CA ALA A 80 6.39 -6.04 -4.54
C ALA A 80 7.63 -6.03 -5.44
N ASP A 81 8.83 -5.84 -4.89
CA ASP A 81 10.09 -5.85 -5.62
C ASP A 81 10.36 -7.18 -6.34
N LYS A 82 9.94 -8.29 -5.73
CA LYS A 82 10.05 -9.63 -6.31
C LYS A 82 8.99 -9.92 -7.38
N LYS A 83 7.80 -9.32 -7.28
CA LYS A 83 6.61 -9.74 -8.05
C LYS A 83 6.14 -8.74 -9.11
N VAL A 84 6.46 -7.46 -8.98
CA VAL A 84 5.94 -6.39 -9.83
C VAL A 84 7.02 -5.92 -10.80
N LYS A 85 6.71 -5.97 -12.10
CA LYS A 85 7.65 -5.49 -13.13
C LYS A 85 7.81 -3.95 -13.04
N ASN A 86 9.05 -3.46 -13.18
CA ASN A 86 9.40 -2.04 -13.09
C ASN A 86 9.07 -1.37 -11.75
N PHE A 87 8.93 -2.16 -10.69
CA PHE A 87 8.92 -1.66 -9.32
C PHE A 87 10.36 -1.65 -8.79
N TYR A 88 10.69 -0.65 -7.97
CA TYR A 88 12.02 -0.54 -7.37
C TYR A 88 11.88 -0.20 -5.89
N ARG A 89 12.27 -1.12 -5.01
CA ARG A 89 12.27 -0.94 -3.56
C ARG A 89 12.95 0.36 -3.10
N LYS A 90 14.05 0.76 -3.75
CA LYS A 90 14.81 1.99 -3.47
C LYS A 90 13.99 3.28 -3.47
N GLN A 91 12.81 3.28 -4.08
CA GLN A 91 11.88 4.42 -4.05
C GLN A 91 11.29 4.66 -2.65
N PHE A 92 11.39 3.68 -1.75
CA PHE A 92 10.82 3.69 -0.40
C PHE A 92 11.89 3.57 0.72
N ASP A 93 13.17 3.38 0.39
CA ASP A 93 14.25 3.14 1.37
C ASP A 93 14.70 4.42 2.15
N ASN A 94 14.26 5.62 1.76
CA ASN A 94 14.72 6.91 2.34
C ASN A 94 13.66 7.67 3.18
N LEU A 95 12.66 6.99 3.78
CA LEU A 95 11.49 7.65 4.39
C LEU A 95 11.08 7.12 5.77
#